data_AF-A0A9X2E9V0-F1
#
_entry.id   AF-A0A9X2E9V0-F1
#
_cell.length_a   1.000
_cell.length_b   1.000
_cell.length_c   1.000
_cell.angle_alpha   90.00
_cell.angle_beta   90.00
_cell.angle_gamma   90.00
#
_symmetry.space_group_name_H-M   'P 1'
#
loop_
_entity.id
_entity.type
_entity.pdbx_description
1 polymer ?
#
loop_
_entity_poly.entity_id
_entity_poly.type
_entity_poly.pdbx_seq_one_letter_code
_entity_poly.pdbx_strand_id
1 'polypeptide(L)'
;MKRIAVGVTGVGIAVAAVAAAGSATAAPPEGVYCAAGMCFNSTSKTQTVTGVAVCPTAQLPVTWTIEPMTAASMTMVCPTGVAPQTVEF
;
A
#
# COMPACT_ATOMS: atom_id res chain seq x y z
N MET A 1 38.14 -10.17 2.97
CA MET A 1 37.56 -8.85 3.33
C MET A 1 36.04 -9.03 3.35
N LYS A 2 35.38 -9.55 4.39
CA LYS A 2 34.96 -8.95 5.68
C LYS A 2 34.26 -7.59 5.53
N ARG A 3 32.92 -7.57 5.52
CA ARG A 3 32.05 -6.58 6.21
C ARG A 3 30.70 -7.21 6.55
N ILE A 4 30.57 -7.64 7.81
CA ILE A 4 29.30 -7.93 8.48
C ILE A 4 28.72 -6.56 8.84
N ALA A 5 27.56 -6.20 8.29
CA ALA A 5 26.84 -5.00 8.68
C ALA A 5 25.78 -5.38 9.73
N VAL A 6 26.16 -5.22 10.99
CA VAL A 6 25.23 -5.10 12.12
C VAL A 6 24.55 -3.74 11.99
N GLY A 7 23.23 -3.73 11.85
CA GLY A 7 22.42 -2.53 11.73
C GLY A 7 21.34 -2.47 12.80
N VAL A 8 21.76 -2.08 14.01
CA VAL A 8 21.04 -1.33 15.06
C VAL A 8 19.51 -1.35 15.00
N THR A 9 18.90 -2.10 15.92
CA THR A 9 17.58 -1.82 16.49
C THR A 9 17.58 -0.40 17.08
N GLY A 10 16.92 0.52 16.40
CA GLY A 10 16.74 1.90 16.87
C GLY A 10 15.32 2.35 16.55
N VAL A 11 14.50 2.46 17.60
CA VAL A 11 13.27 3.27 17.60
C VAL A 11 13.68 4.69 17.24
N GLY A 12 13.44 5.09 15.99
CA GLY A 12 13.79 6.41 15.47
C GLY A 12 12.63 6.93 14.66
N ILE A 13 12.03 8.02 15.15
CA ILE A 13 10.97 8.78 14.48
C ILE A 13 11.56 9.30 13.17
N ALA A 14 11.30 8.60 12.06
CA ALA A 14 11.70 9.06 10.74
C ALA A 14 10.71 10.14 10.31
N VAL A 15 11.13 11.40 10.42
CA VAL A 15 10.55 12.50 9.64
C VAL A 15 10.84 12.17 8.18
N ALA A 16 9.92 11.45 7.54
CA ALA A 16 10.06 11.04 6.16
C ALA A 16 10.03 12.30 5.29
N ALA A 17 11.18 12.60 4.71
CA ALA A 17 11.31 13.51 3.59
C ALA A 17 10.19 13.23 2.59
N VAL A 18 9.50 14.28 2.16
CA VAL A 18 8.50 14.23 1.10
C VAL A 18 9.25 13.93 -0.20
N ALA A 19 9.63 12.67 -0.37
CA ALA A 19 9.87 12.14 -1.69
C ALA A 19 8.52 12.26 -2.40
N ALA A 20 8.47 13.09 -3.43
CA ALA A 20 7.43 13.02 -4.43
C ALA A 20 7.42 11.58 -4.96
N ALA A 21 6.60 10.73 -4.33
CA ALA A 21 6.30 9.41 -4.84
C ALA A 21 5.55 9.67 -6.14
N GLY A 22 6.28 9.68 -7.25
CA GLY A 22 5.67 9.56 -8.56
C GLY A 22 4.73 8.37 -8.49
N SER A 23 3.47 8.60 -8.84
CA SER A 23 2.37 7.65 -8.80
C SER A 23 2.67 6.53 -9.79
N ALA A 24 3.52 5.59 -9.41
CA ALA A 24 3.64 4.32 -10.09
C ALA A 24 2.47 3.49 -9.59
N THR A 25 1.33 3.61 -10.26
CA THR A 25 0.23 2.64 -10.19
C THR A 25 0.81 1.28 -10.53
N ALA A 26 1.01 0.47 -9.50
CA ALA A 26 1.51 -0.89 -9.64
C ALA A 26 0.31 -1.79 -9.94
N ALA A 27 0.21 -2.22 -11.20
CA ALA A 27 -0.84 -3.11 -11.64
C ALA A 27 -1.02 -4.27 -10.64
N PRO A 28 -2.27 -4.65 -10.29
CA PRO A 28 -2.52 -5.72 -9.34
C PRO A 28 -1.80 -7.01 -9.77
N PRO A 29 -1.29 -7.81 -8.82
CA PRO A 29 -0.71 -9.11 -9.13
C PRO A 29 -1.73 -10.03 -9.81
N GLU A 30 -1.25 -10.97 -10.62
CA GLU A 30 -2.13 -11.88 -11.36
C GLU A 30 -3.08 -12.64 -10.42
N GLY A 31 -4.35 -12.72 -10.84
CA GLY A 31 -5.43 -13.32 -10.05
C GLY A 31 -5.96 -12.41 -8.94
N VAL A 32 -5.55 -11.14 -8.91
CA VAL A 32 -6.19 -10.12 -8.07
C VAL A 32 -6.94 -9.11 -8.92
N TYR A 33 -8.19 -8.88 -8.56
CA TYR A 33 -9.09 -7.95 -9.25
C TYR A 33 -9.46 -6.82 -8.29
N CYS A 34 -9.05 -5.59 -8.62
CA CYS A 34 -9.33 -4.41 -7.80
C CYS A 34 -10.28 -3.45 -8.52
N ALA A 35 -11.30 -2.99 -7.80
CA ALA A 35 -12.26 -2.00 -8.28
C ALA A 35 -12.74 -1.13 -7.11
N ALA A 36 -12.71 0.19 -7.27
CA ALA A 36 -13.28 1.16 -6.32
C ALA A 36 -12.88 0.94 -4.84
N GLY A 37 -11.62 0.57 -4.58
CA GLY A 37 -11.11 0.31 -3.22
C GLY A 37 -11.50 -1.05 -2.62
N MET A 38 -12.05 -1.95 -3.42
CA MET A 38 -12.26 -3.36 -3.10
C MET A 38 -11.31 -4.20 -3.96
N CYS A 39 -10.63 -5.17 -3.36
CA CYS A 39 -9.83 -6.13 -4.11
C CYS A 39 -10.23 -7.56 -3.76
N PHE A 40 -10.35 -8.41 -4.79
CA PHE A 40 -10.64 -9.83 -4.66
C PHE A 40 -9.46 -10.66 -5.14
N ASN A 41 -9.04 -11.61 -4.31
CA ASN A 41 -7.97 -12.54 -4.64
C ASN A 41 -8.58 -13.89 -5.04
N SER A 42 -8.50 -14.23 -6.33
CA SER A 42 -8.99 -15.49 -6.86
C SER A 42 -7.96 -16.62 -6.79
N THR A 43 -6.82 -16.39 -6.15
CA THR A 43 -5.73 -17.38 -6.05
C THR A 43 -5.79 -18.13 -4.73
N SER A 44 -5.11 -19.28 -4.66
CA SER A 44 -4.96 -20.08 -3.45
C SER A 44 -3.86 -19.58 -2.50
N LYS A 45 -3.25 -18.44 -2.80
CA LYS A 45 -2.16 -17.85 -2.01
C LYS A 45 -2.52 -16.45 -1.58
N THR A 46 -1.98 -16.02 -0.46
CA THR A 46 -2.10 -14.63 -0.02
C THR A 46 -1.39 -13.72 -1.01
N GLN A 47 -2.06 -12.65 -1.44
CA GLN A 47 -1.52 -11.68 -2.40
C GLN A 47 -1.34 -10.32 -1.75
N THR A 48 -0.26 -9.63 -2.11
CA THR A 48 -0.01 -8.26 -1.68
C THR A 48 -0.26 -7.32 -2.84
N VAL A 49 -1.20 -6.40 -2.65
CA VAL A 49 -1.52 -5.35 -3.62
C VAL A 49 -0.95 -4.04 -3.09
N THR A 50 -0.35 -3.24 -3.96
CA THR A 50 0.08 -1.89 -3.64
C THR A 50 -0.65 -0.92 -4.55
N GLY A 51 -1.11 0.19 -4.00
CA GLY A 51 -1.77 1.26 -4.73
C GLY A 51 -1.44 2.62 -4.13
N VAL A 52 -2.14 3.62 -4.62
CA VAL A 52 -2.01 5.00 -4.15
C VAL A 52 -3.38 5.53 -3.80
N ALA A 53 -3.56 5.89 -2.54
CA ALA A 53 -4.76 6.56 -2.10
C ALA A 53 -4.64 8.06 -2.32
N VAL A 54 -5.62 8.60 -3.04
CA VAL A 54 -5.69 10.03 -3.35
C VAL A 54 -6.46 10.72 -2.23
N CYS A 55 -5.71 11.43 -1.38
CA CYS A 55 -6.25 12.29 -0.34
C CYS A 55 -6.31 13.73 -0.81
N PRO A 56 -7.16 14.59 -0.21
CA PRO A 56 -7.32 15.99 -0.65
C PRO A 56 -6.01 16.80 -0.67
N THR A 57 -5.05 16.44 0.19
CA THR A 57 -3.80 17.18 0.37
C THR A 57 -2.55 16.34 0.09
N ALA A 58 -2.70 15.05 -0.23
CA ALA A 58 -1.58 14.13 -0.39
C ALA A 58 -1.96 12.90 -1.21
N GLN A 59 -0.96 12.25 -1.80
CA GLN A 59 -1.08 10.89 -2.31
C GLN A 59 -0.30 9.98 -1.39
N LEU A 60 -0.94 8.92 -0.90
CA LEU A 60 -0.33 8.02 0.08
C LEU A 60 -0.19 6.63 -0.54
N PRO A 61 1.04 6.07 -0.58
CA PRO A 61 1.21 4.68 -0.97
C PRO A 61 0.58 3.80 0.10
N VAL A 62 -0.12 2.78 -0.37
CA VAL A 62 -0.93 1.91 0.47
C VAL A 62 -0.73 0.48 0.01
N THR A 63 -0.55 -0.41 0.97
CA THR A 63 -0.27 -1.81 0.71
C THR A 63 -1.23 -2.66 1.52
N TRP A 64 -1.79 -3.67 0.86
CA TRP A 64 -2.76 -4.58 1.47
C TRP A 64 -2.41 -6.01 1.19
N THR A 65 -2.79 -6.85 2.13
CA THR A 65 -2.63 -8.30 2.05
C THR A 65 -4.03 -8.90 1.97
N ILE A 66 -4.30 -9.64 0.90
CA ILE A 66 -5.60 -10.25 0.64
C ILE A 66 -5.42 -11.76 0.76
N GLU A 67 -6.16 -12.37 1.67
CA GLU A 67 -6.13 -13.81 1.88
C GLU A 67 -6.63 -14.57 0.63
N PRO A 68 -6.29 -15.86 0.50
CA PRO A 68 -6.76 -16.68 -0.61
C PRO A 68 -8.28 -16.70 -0.72
N MET A 69 -8.83 -16.57 -1.93
CA MET A 69 -10.27 -16.71 -2.20
C MET A 69 -11.16 -15.74 -1.43
N THR A 70 -10.63 -14.60 -0.97
CA THR A 70 -11.38 -13.58 -0.22
C THR A 70 -11.37 -12.22 -0.90
N ALA A 71 -12.28 -11.36 -0.44
CA ALA A 71 -12.30 -9.94 -0.75
C ALA A 71 -11.85 -9.13 0.46
N ALA A 72 -11.08 -8.08 0.22
CA ALA A 72 -10.74 -7.09 1.23
C ALA A 72 -11.19 -5.69 0.76
N SER A 73 -11.87 -4.98 1.65
CA SER A 73 -12.21 -3.56 1.48
C SER A 73 -11.12 -2.69 2.06
N MET A 74 -10.73 -1.64 1.34
CA MET A 74 -9.69 -0.74 1.78
C MET A 74 -10.28 0.35 2.66
N THR A 75 -10.31 0.08 3.96
CA THR A 75 -10.61 1.08 4.97
C THR A 75 -9.33 1.81 5.34
N MET A 76 -9.10 2.97 4.72
CA MET A 76 -8.08 3.91 5.16
C MET A 76 -8.67 5.29 5.37
N VAL A 77 -8.00 6.07 6.20
CA VAL A 77 -8.37 7.45 6.48
C VAL A 77 -7.17 8.31 6.13
N CYS A 78 -7.40 9.35 5.35
CA CYS A 78 -6.40 10.36 5.03
C CYS A 78 -5.92 11.06 6.31
N PRO A 79 -4.72 11.67 6.34
CA PRO A 79 -4.20 12.35 7.52
C PRO A 79 -5.11 13.47 8.06
N THR A 80 -5.97 14.00 7.19
CA THR A 80 -6.99 15.00 7.50
C THR A 80 -8.25 14.43 8.15
N GLY A 81 -8.33 13.12 8.38
CA GLY A 81 -9.49 12.45 9.00
C GLY A 81 -10.64 12.11 8.05
N VAL A 82 -10.49 12.35 6.75
CA VAL A 82 -11.50 12.02 5.73
C VAL A 82 -11.15 10.75 4.96
N ALA A 83 -12.14 10.12 4.34
CA ALA A 83 -11.90 9.01 3.42
C ALA A 83 -11.12 9.50 2.17
N PRO A 84 -10.28 8.64 1.56
CA PRO A 84 -9.66 8.94 0.28
C PRO A 84 -10.71 9.16 -0.79
N GLN A 85 -10.43 10.07 -1.72
CA GLN A 85 -11.31 10.38 -2.85
C GLN A 85 -11.37 9.22 -3.85
N THR A 86 -10.23 8.57 -4.06
CA THR A 86 -10.10 7.35 -4.86
C THR A 86 -8.86 6.58 -4.42
N VAL A 87 -8.78 5.32 -4.83
CA VAL A 87 -7.54 4.55 -4.73
C VAL A 87 -7.20 3.98 -6.11
N GLU A 88 -5.98 4.23 -6.53
CA GLU A 88 -5.44 3.87 -7.83
C GLU A 88 -4.50 2.67 -7.68
N PHE A 89 -4.58 1.72 -8.63
CA PHE A 89 -3.76 0.51 -8.70
C PHE A 89 -3.11 0.44 -10.08
#